data_AF-A0A3B0JLR8-F1
#
_entry.id   AF-A0A3B0JLR8-F1
#
_cell.length_a   1.000
_cell.length_b   1.000
_cell.length_c   1.000
_cell.angle_alpha   90.00
_cell.angle_beta   90.00
_cell.angle_gamma   90.00
#
_symmetry.space_group_name_H-M   'P 1'
#
loop_
_entity.id
_entity.type
_entity.pdbx_description
1 polymer ?
#
loop_
_entity_poly.entity_id
_entity_poly.type
_entity_poly.pdbx_seq_one_letter_code
_entity_poly.pdbx_strand_id
1 'polypeptide(L)'
;MQKYTPLNGQESNVWFDRRSVNIAAQESKKSMSQCYENVHQLIEGEVTKGIPANRIIVGGFSMGGALALHTGYHLNYGLAGVFAHSSFLNRNSIVYESLQSGSQQKEDLPELRMFH
;
A
#
# COMPACT_ATOMS: atom_id res chain seq x y z
N MET A 1 11.31 2.47 -6.17
CA MET A 1 11.79 3.24 -5.01
C MET A 1 12.31 4.58 -5.52
N GLN A 2 12.12 5.65 -4.74
CA GLN A 2 12.60 6.99 -5.08
C GLN A 2 13.56 7.53 -4.01
N LYS A 3 14.45 8.43 -4.42
CA LYS A 3 15.32 9.15 -3.49
C LYS A 3 14.50 10.14 -2.69
N TYR A 4 14.58 10.08 -1.37
CA TYR A 4 14.00 11.03 -0.46
C TYR A 4 14.99 11.33 0.67
N THR A 5 14.90 12.50 1.27
CA THR A 5 15.82 12.92 2.34
C THR A 5 15.07 13.13 3.65
N PRO A 6 14.59 12.05 4.32
CA PRO A 6 14.04 12.16 5.66
C PRO A 6 15.18 12.24 6.69
N LEU A 7 14.95 12.94 7.81
CA LEU A 7 15.86 13.07 8.96
C LEU A 7 17.28 13.62 8.63
N ASN A 8 17.47 14.93 8.89
CA ASN A 8 18.80 15.57 8.91
C ASN A 8 19.64 15.47 7.62
N GLY A 9 19.02 15.34 6.46
CA GLY A 9 19.75 15.42 5.19
C GLY A 9 20.33 14.10 4.67
N GLN A 10 20.03 12.95 5.29
CA GLN A 10 20.49 11.65 4.79
C GLN A 10 19.64 11.17 3.61
N GLU A 11 20.28 10.87 2.47
CA GLU A 11 19.59 10.23 1.35
C GLU A 11 19.13 8.83 1.76
N SER A 12 17.83 8.57 1.63
CA SER A 12 17.23 7.25 1.82
C SER A 12 16.38 6.89 0.61
N ASN A 13 16.35 5.61 0.29
CA ASN A 13 15.35 5.08 -0.63
C ASN A 13 14.03 4.92 0.13
N VAL A 14 12.98 5.54 -0.38
CA VAL A 14 11.63 5.40 0.16
C VAL A 14 10.68 4.93 -0.93
N TRP A 15 9.54 4.40 -0.50
CA TRP A 15 8.44 4.12 -1.40
C TRP A 15 7.81 5.44 -1.85
N PHE A 16 7.34 6.25 -0.91
CA PHE A 16 6.67 7.51 -1.20
C PHE A 16 7.10 8.60 -0.22
N ASP A 17 6.85 9.85 -0.57
CA ASP A 17 7.24 10.98 0.25
C ASP A 17 6.36 11.08 1.49
N ARG A 18 7.00 11.34 2.63
CA ARG A 18 6.32 11.49 3.91
C ARG A 18 6.90 12.65 4.71
N ARG A 19 6.10 13.70 4.92
CA ARG A 19 6.51 14.92 5.64
C ARG A 19 6.85 14.69 7.11
N SER A 20 6.13 13.79 7.79
CA SER A 20 6.37 13.47 9.20
C SER A 20 5.87 12.09 9.56
N VAL A 21 6.45 11.51 10.62
CA VAL A 21 6.02 10.23 11.16
C VAL A 21 4.78 10.39 12.06
N ASN A 22 3.67 10.85 11.49
CA ASN A 22 2.41 11.11 12.20
C ASN A 22 1.20 10.55 11.44
N ILE A 23 0.23 9.96 12.15
CA ILE A 23 -1.02 9.44 11.57
C ILE A 23 -1.90 10.54 10.96
N ALA A 24 -1.80 11.77 11.44
CA ALA A 24 -2.51 12.93 10.93
C ALA A 24 -1.82 13.62 9.74
N ALA A 25 -0.61 13.16 9.35
CA ALA A 25 0.08 13.73 8.20
C ALA A 25 -0.74 13.48 6.91
N GLN A 26 -0.65 14.39 5.95
CA GLN A 26 -1.26 14.17 4.64
C GLN A 26 -0.37 13.27 3.78
N GLU A 27 -1.01 12.34 3.10
CA GLU A 27 -0.40 11.48 2.09
C GLU A 27 -0.03 12.29 0.84
N SER A 28 1.14 12.02 0.27
CA SER A 28 1.56 12.64 -0.99
C SER A 28 1.04 11.82 -2.16
N LYS A 29 -0.18 12.13 -2.63
CA LYS A 29 -0.84 11.44 -3.76
C LYS A 29 0.08 11.32 -4.99
N LYS A 30 0.84 12.38 -5.29
CA LYS A 30 1.79 12.41 -6.42
C LYS A 30 2.91 11.38 -6.29
N SER A 31 3.51 11.25 -5.11
CA SER A 31 4.60 10.27 -4.91
C SER A 31 4.08 8.84 -4.80
N MET A 32 2.87 8.68 -4.26
CA MET A 32 2.25 7.38 -4.07
C MET A 32 1.82 6.75 -5.39
N SER A 33 1.34 7.55 -6.36
CA SER A 33 0.94 7.03 -7.67
C SER A 33 2.07 6.29 -8.39
N GLN A 34 3.32 6.75 -8.26
CA GLN A 34 4.47 6.04 -8.83
C GLN A 34 4.71 4.69 -8.16
N CYS A 35 4.54 4.61 -6.83
CA CYS A 35 4.63 3.34 -6.12
C CYS A 35 3.50 2.39 -6.45
N TYR A 36 2.29 2.92 -6.62
CA TYR A 36 1.12 2.13 -7.01
C TYR A 36 1.35 1.47 -8.36
N GLU A 37 1.80 2.24 -9.34
CA GLU A 37 2.11 1.72 -10.68
C GLU A 37 3.15 0.61 -10.61
N ASN A 38 4.25 0.82 -9.88
CA ASN A 38 5.30 -0.18 -9.74
C ASN A 38 4.78 -1.48 -9.10
N VAL A 39 3.99 -1.39 -8.03
CA VAL A 39 3.43 -2.58 -7.36
C VAL A 39 2.37 -3.25 -8.23
N HIS A 40 1.53 -2.47 -8.91
CA HIS A 40 0.53 -2.99 -9.84
C HIS A 40 1.19 -3.78 -10.97
N GLN A 41 2.23 -3.23 -11.62
CA GLN A 41 2.98 -3.93 -12.66
C GLN A 41 3.63 -5.23 -12.17
N LEU A 42 4.12 -5.27 -10.93
CA LEU A 42 4.64 -6.51 -10.34
C LEU A 42 3.54 -7.56 -10.18
N ILE A 43 2.37 -7.18 -9.67
CA ILE A 43 1.23 -8.09 -9.51
C ILE A 43 0.73 -8.58 -10.87
N GLU A 44 0.51 -7.68 -11.82
CA GLU A 44 0.08 -8.02 -13.18
C GLU A 44 1.11 -8.91 -13.90
N GLY A 45 2.40 -8.70 -13.64
CA GLY A 45 3.47 -9.56 -14.14
C GLY A 45 3.35 -10.99 -13.63
N GLU A 46 3.01 -11.21 -12.36
CA GLU A 46 2.77 -12.54 -11.81
C GLU A 46 1.45 -13.16 -12.30
N VAL A 47 0.41 -12.34 -12.46
CA VAL A 47 -0.87 -12.76 -13.04
C VAL A 47 -0.69 -13.23 -14.48
N THR A 48 0.08 -12.49 -15.28
CA THR A 48 0.40 -12.86 -16.67
C THR A 48 1.18 -14.17 -16.75
N LYS A 49 1.97 -14.51 -15.73
CA LYS A 49 2.65 -15.81 -15.62
C LYS A 49 1.73 -16.95 -15.16
N GLY A 50 0.44 -16.68 -14.94
CA GLY A 50 -0.57 -17.66 -14.59
C GLY A 50 -0.82 -17.81 -13.08
N ILE A 51 -0.30 -16.92 -12.23
CA ILE A 51 -0.61 -16.91 -10.80
C ILE A 51 -1.84 -16.04 -10.57
N PRO A 52 -3.02 -16.61 -10.28
CA PRO A 52 -4.22 -15.80 -10.08
C PRO A 52 -4.06 -14.89 -8.85
N ALA A 53 -4.66 -13.69 -8.88
CA ALA A 53 -4.55 -12.68 -7.82
C ALA A 53 -4.94 -13.22 -6.44
N ASN A 54 -5.94 -14.11 -6.38
CA ASN A 54 -6.40 -14.77 -5.15
C ASN A 54 -5.39 -15.80 -4.57
N ARG A 55 -4.20 -15.93 -5.16
CA ARG A 55 -3.04 -16.67 -4.63
C ARG A 55 -1.83 -15.78 -4.34
N ILE A 56 -1.99 -14.46 -4.45
CA ILE A 56 -0.93 -13.48 -4.22
C ILE A 56 -1.19 -12.78 -2.88
N ILE A 57 -0.19 -12.79 -2.00
CA ILE A 57 -0.18 -12.00 -0.77
C ILE A 57 0.81 -10.86 -0.94
N VAL A 58 0.39 -9.65 -0.58
CA VAL A 58 1.26 -8.47 -0.54
C VAL A 58 1.50 -8.03 0.90
N GLY A 59 2.69 -7.56 1.22
CA GLY A 59 2.94 -7.05 2.55
C GLY A 59 4.29 -6.40 2.75
N GLY A 60 4.46 -5.80 3.92
CA GLY A 60 5.70 -5.11 4.25
C GLY A 60 5.80 -4.60 5.68
N PHE A 61 6.99 -4.09 5.97
CA PHE A 61 7.36 -3.48 7.25
C PHE A 61 7.34 -1.95 7.16
N SER A 62 6.88 -1.27 8.23
CA SER A 62 6.85 0.19 8.32
C SER A 62 6.18 0.82 7.10
N MET A 63 6.87 1.71 6.37
CA MET A 63 6.34 2.32 5.14
C MET A 63 5.91 1.29 4.08
N GLY A 64 6.60 0.15 3.98
CA GLY A 64 6.21 -0.94 3.09
C GLY A 64 4.90 -1.61 3.50
N GLY A 65 4.62 -1.69 4.80
CA GLY A 65 3.33 -2.17 5.30
C GLY A 65 2.20 -1.20 4.96
N ALA A 66 2.47 0.11 4.99
CA ALA A 66 1.50 1.10 4.57
C ALA A 66 1.22 0.97 3.06
N LEU A 67 2.26 0.79 2.24
CA LEU A 67 2.11 0.52 0.82
C LEU A 67 1.27 -0.73 0.54
N ALA A 68 1.49 -1.82 1.28
CA ALA A 68 0.72 -3.04 1.12
C ALA A 68 -0.78 -2.86 1.44
N LEU A 69 -1.10 -2.07 2.46
CA LEU A 69 -2.49 -1.70 2.77
C LEU A 69 -3.13 -0.90 1.61
N HIS A 70 -2.39 0.05 1.02
CA HIS A 70 -2.83 0.75 -0.18
C HIS A 70 -3.06 -0.21 -1.35
N THR A 71 -2.16 -1.17 -1.56
CA THR A 71 -2.29 -2.15 -2.64
C THR A 71 -3.56 -3.00 -2.51
N GLY A 72 -3.83 -3.60 -1.35
CA GLY A 72 -4.96 -4.52 -1.21
C GLY A 72 -6.33 -3.85 -0.98
N TYR A 73 -6.36 -2.61 -0.49
CA TYR A 73 -7.61 -1.96 -0.09
C TYR A 73 -7.94 -0.69 -0.86
N HIS A 74 -7.12 -0.33 -1.85
CA HIS A 74 -7.41 0.75 -2.79
C HIS A 74 -7.22 0.32 -4.25
N LEU A 75 -6.21 -0.50 -4.54
CA LEU A 75 -5.83 -0.82 -5.93
C LEU A 75 -6.34 -2.18 -6.40
N ASN A 76 -6.19 -3.23 -5.60
CA ASN A 76 -6.45 -4.61 -6.01
C ASN A 76 -7.13 -5.41 -4.90
N TYR A 77 -8.46 -5.51 -4.99
CA TYR A 77 -9.27 -6.21 -4.00
C TYR A 77 -9.18 -7.74 -4.13
N GLY A 78 -8.87 -8.27 -5.30
CA GLY A 78 -8.84 -9.73 -5.55
C GLY A 78 -7.63 -10.49 -4.99
N LEU A 79 -6.81 -9.86 -4.13
CA LEU A 79 -5.63 -10.49 -3.55
C LEU A 79 -5.99 -11.55 -2.50
N ALA A 80 -5.11 -12.53 -2.30
CA ALA A 80 -5.30 -13.55 -1.28
C ALA A 80 -5.24 -12.98 0.15
N GLY A 81 -4.43 -11.93 0.34
CA GLY A 81 -4.22 -11.33 1.65
C GLY A 81 -3.26 -10.15 1.62
N VAL A 82 -3.30 -9.38 2.70
CA VAL A 82 -2.39 -8.28 3.00
C VAL A 82 -1.74 -8.55 4.36
N PHE A 83 -0.42 -8.40 4.47
CA PHE A 83 0.25 -8.34 5.77
C PHE A 83 0.95 -7.00 6.00
N ALA A 84 0.80 -6.45 7.19
CA ALA A 84 1.43 -5.18 7.57
C ALA A 84 2.08 -5.30 8.94
N HIS A 85 3.38 -5.01 9.02
CA HIS A 85 4.13 -5.08 10.27
C HIS A 85 4.68 -3.70 10.68
N SER A 86 4.42 -3.29 11.93
CA SER A 86 4.82 -2.00 12.51
C SER A 86 4.48 -0.83 11.60
N SER A 87 3.25 -0.83 11.08
CA SER A 87 2.75 0.14 10.12
C SER A 87 1.39 0.71 10.54
N PHE A 88 0.95 1.76 9.86
CA PHE A 88 -0.35 2.40 10.03
C PHE A 88 -0.76 3.09 8.71
N LEU A 89 -2.06 3.32 8.52
CA LEU A 89 -2.58 4.22 7.49
C LEU A 89 -2.86 5.60 8.07
N ASN A 90 -2.63 6.63 7.28
CA ASN A 90 -2.93 8.00 7.67
C ASN A 90 -4.44 8.19 7.82
N ARG A 91 -4.89 9.04 8.75
CA ARG A 91 -6.32 9.21 9.08
C ARG A 91 -7.19 9.57 7.87
N ASN A 92 -6.65 10.35 6.93
CA ASN A 92 -7.33 10.78 5.71
C ASN A 92 -6.79 10.03 4.49
N SER A 93 -6.45 8.76 4.66
CA SER A 93 -5.93 7.92 3.58
C SER A 93 -7.00 7.65 2.54
N ILE A 94 -6.60 7.63 1.27
CA ILE A 94 -7.48 7.28 0.14
C ILE A 94 -8.04 5.85 0.25
N VAL A 95 -7.38 4.97 1.01
CA VAL A 95 -7.89 3.63 1.32
C VAL A 95 -9.24 3.73 2.03
N TYR A 96 -9.37 4.61 3.03
CA TYR A 96 -10.64 4.76 3.74
C TYR A 96 -11.74 5.32 2.83
N GLU A 97 -11.39 6.25 1.93
CA GLU A 97 -12.32 6.77 0.92
C GLU A 97 -12.79 5.63 -0.01
N SER A 98 -11.86 4.80 -0.48
CA SER A 98 -12.14 3.69 -1.41
C SER A 98 -13.06 2.64 -0.80
N LEU A 99 -12.81 2.28 0.46
CA LEU A 99 -13.64 1.36 1.23
C LEU A 99 -15.04 1.92 1.53
N GLN A 100 -15.21 3.24 1.55
CA GLN A 100 -16.51 3.89 1.74
C GLN A 100 -17.28 4.08 0.44
N SER A 101 -16.59 4.35 -0.66
CA SER A 101 -17.20 4.62 -1.98
C SER A 101 -17.45 3.36 -2.81
N GLY A 102 -16.78 2.25 -2.50
CA GLY A 102 -16.85 1.02 -3.28
C GLY A 102 -18.20 0.31 -3.12
N SER A 103 -18.89 0.08 -4.24
CA SER A 103 -20.04 -0.83 -4.36
C SER A 103 -19.65 -2.32 -4.24
N GLN A 104 -18.35 -2.62 -4.09
CA GLN A 104 -17.83 -3.96 -3.99
C GLN A 104 -18.23 -4.58 -2.65
N GLN A 105 -18.85 -5.76 -2.74
CA GLN A 105 -19.24 -6.50 -1.56
C GLN A 105 -18.00 -6.77 -0.72
N LYS A 106 -18.14 -6.53 0.59
CA LYS A 106 -17.11 -6.73 1.62
C LYS A 106 -16.43 -8.11 1.57
N GLU A 107 -17.05 -9.06 0.87
CA GLU A 107 -16.60 -10.44 0.62
C GLU A 107 -15.39 -10.53 -0.32
N ASP A 108 -15.12 -9.51 -1.15
CA ASP A 108 -13.98 -9.47 -2.07
C ASP A 108 -12.74 -8.77 -1.50
N LEU A 109 -12.69 -8.46 -0.20
CA LEU A 109 -11.52 -7.80 0.40
C LEU A 109 -10.48 -8.83 0.84
N PRO A 110 -9.18 -8.57 0.62
CA PRO A 110 -8.12 -9.48 1.03
C PRO A 110 -8.03 -9.58 2.56
N GLU A 111 -7.72 -10.77 3.09
CA GLU A 111 -7.53 -10.98 4.52
C GLU A 111 -6.38 -10.10 5.05
N LEU A 112 -6.63 -9.31 6.11
CA LEU A 112 -5.60 -8.50 6.77
C LEU A 112 -4.93 -9.25 7.92
N ARG A 113 -3.59 -9.38 7.87
CA ARG A 113 -2.76 -9.77 9.03
C ARG A 113 -1.88 -8.60 9.46
N MET A 114 -2.28 -7.91 10.53
CA MET A 114 -1.55 -6.78 11.08
C MET A 114 -0.82 -7.16 12.36
N PHE A 115 0.46 -6.77 12.43
CA PHE A 115 1.35 -7.04 13.55
C PHE A 115 2.00 -5.72 13.99
N HIS A 116 2.04 -5.45 15.29
CA HIS A 116 2.60 -4.21 15.84
C HIS A 116 4.09 -4.34 16.14
#